data_AF-A0A836WI30-F1
#
_entry.id   AF-A0A836WI30-F1
#
_cell.length_a   1.000
_cell.length_b   1.000
_cell.length_c   1.000
_cell.angle_alpha   90.00
_cell.angle_beta   90.00
_cell.angle_gamma   90.00
#
_symmetry.space_group_name_H-M   'P 1'
#
loop_
_entity.id
_entity.type
_entity.pdbx_description
1 polymer ?
#
loop_
_entity_poly.entity_id
_entity_poly.type
_entity_poly.pdbx_seq_one_letter_code
_entity_poly.pdbx_strand_id
1 'polypeptide(L)'
;MNFLESKQKLVYIKRTGIEGQYRYWYWHRKLKQIVGQPKPHTIDIHPKYLHHPKEQPREFQVGDVVFHFPKMQFAVLIGYEGGFWQAQSRLGSLLKCRTTSLEFIFDNLIGGKTDPIESNLVGAQTQAELDFAERLGQYSIENYLKQALPNIRIGEETLQRLHYLMFGYVYKWAGQYRTEDLVVGQHESPTLDWKKVPSTIQIFFKKFSNPLLREAHKSQAHLEEALLELHIKLAWIHPFKDGNGRVIRLMLNLLALEWGYQINWALDSGKKRRRYHYAVRRAVHTSNRHYLRLMIRQSLVQCR
;
A
#
# COMPACT_ATOMS: atom_id res chain seq x y z
N MET A 1 22.25 -2.89 42.49
CA MET A 1 21.12 -2.14 43.08
C MET A 1 19.90 -3.04 43.11
N ASN A 2 19.32 -3.26 44.28
CA ASN A 2 18.25 -4.23 44.52
C ASN A 2 16.98 -3.87 43.72
N PHE A 3 16.51 -4.82 42.91
CA PHE A 3 15.29 -4.71 42.09
C PHE A 3 14.04 -4.38 42.91
N LEU A 4 14.05 -4.68 44.22
CA LEU A 4 12.97 -4.42 45.18
C LEU A 4 12.78 -2.92 45.51
N GLU A 5 13.81 -2.08 45.44
CA GLU A 5 13.69 -0.62 45.63
C GLU A 5 13.05 0.11 44.42
N SER A 6 12.83 -0.59 43.31
CA SER A 6 12.16 -0.04 42.12
C SER A 6 10.63 -0.10 42.21
N LYS A 7 10.06 -1.00 43.03
CA LYS A 7 8.60 -1.25 43.11
C LYS A 7 7.80 -0.07 43.67
N GLN A 8 8.39 0.79 44.51
CA GLN A 8 7.71 1.98 45.04
C GLN A 8 7.60 3.16 44.04
N LYS A 9 8.17 3.03 42.84
CA LYS A 9 8.28 4.13 41.87
C LYS A 9 7.36 3.99 40.66
N LEU A 10 6.78 2.82 40.41
CA LEU A 10 5.98 2.51 39.22
C LEU A 10 4.48 2.40 39.57
N VAL A 11 3.63 3.20 38.92
CA VAL A 11 2.17 3.14 39.03
C VAL A 11 1.62 2.47 37.78
N TYR A 12 0.88 1.37 37.91
CA TYR A 12 0.24 0.74 36.75
C TYR A 12 -0.73 1.70 36.04
N ILE A 13 -0.66 1.77 34.71
CA ILE A 13 -1.55 2.59 33.87
C ILE A 13 -2.56 1.69 33.17
N LYS A 14 -2.08 0.80 32.30
CA LYS A 14 -2.92 -0.08 31.48
C LYS A 14 -2.15 -1.27 30.93
N ARG A 15 -2.88 -2.22 30.38
CA ARG A 15 -2.35 -3.30 29.54
C ARG A 15 -2.79 -3.11 28.09
N THR A 16 -1.92 -3.48 27.16
CA THR A 16 -2.23 -3.64 25.72
C THR A 16 -1.80 -5.03 25.30
N GLY A 17 -2.40 -5.60 24.25
CA GLY A 17 -2.05 -6.96 23.82
C GLY A 17 -2.34 -7.22 22.36
N ILE A 18 -1.61 -8.18 21.79
CA ILE A 18 -1.84 -8.81 20.49
C ILE A 18 -1.74 -10.32 20.75
N GLU A 19 -2.77 -11.07 20.35
CA GLU A 19 -2.91 -12.55 20.46
C GLU A 19 -1.98 -13.26 21.48
N GLY A 20 -2.48 -13.45 22.71
CA GLY A 20 -1.79 -14.22 23.75
C GLY A 20 -0.60 -13.51 24.41
N GLN A 21 -0.12 -12.38 23.87
CA GLN A 21 0.94 -11.57 24.47
C GLN A 21 0.41 -10.24 25.00
N TYR A 22 0.71 -9.94 26.27
CA TYR A 22 0.35 -8.69 26.92
C TYR A 22 1.59 -7.83 27.19
N ARG A 23 1.47 -6.54 26.93
CA ARG A 23 2.39 -5.49 27.39
C ARG A 23 1.71 -4.67 28.47
N TYR A 24 2.42 -4.40 29.55
CA TYR A 24 1.92 -3.59 30.65
C TYR A 24 2.69 -2.28 30.71
N TRP A 25 1.97 -1.21 30.99
CA TRP A 25 2.46 0.16 31.00
C TRP A 25 2.35 0.75 32.40
N TYR A 26 3.41 1.44 32.82
CA TYR A 26 3.54 2.00 34.16
C TYR A 26 4.01 3.45 34.11
N TRP A 27 3.55 4.30 35.02
CA TRP A 27 4.08 5.64 35.26
C TRP A 27 5.18 5.58 36.32
N HIS A 28 6.38 6.02 35.98
CA HIS A 28 7.50 6.12 36.90
C HIS A 28 7.50 7.48 37.62
N ARG A 29 7.01 7.54 38.85
CA ARG A 29 6.82 8.77 39.64
C ARG A 29 8.06 9.69 39.70
N LYS A 30 9.25 9.11 39.94
CA LYS A 30 10.50 9.89 40.09
C LYS A 30 11.04 10.45 38.76
N LEU A 31 11.03 9.64 37.72
CA LEU A 31 11.52 10.00 36.39
C LEU A 31 10.44 10.74 35.57
N LYS A 32 9.20 10.79 36.07
CA LYS A 32 8.05 11.41 35.41
C LYS A 32 7.86 10.94 33.96
N GLN A 33 7.98 9.63 33.74
CA GLN A 33 7.89 9.01 32.42
C GLN A 33 7.03 7.74 32.45
N ILE A 34 6.52 7.32 31.29
CA ILE A 34 5.83 6.03 31.14
C ILE A 34 6.83 4.96 30.70
N VAL A 35 6.69 3.73 31.23
CA VAL A 35 7.59 2.59 31.00
C VAL A 35 6.77 1.34 30.66
N GLY A 36 7.19 0.59 29.64
CA GLY A 36 6.65 -0.73 29.29
C GLY A 36 7.49 -1.88 29.89
N GLN A 37 6.88 -3.02 30.23
CA GLN A 37 7.54 -4.15 30.94
C GLN A 37 8.93 -4.57 30.43
N PRO A 38 9.79 -4.99 31.38
CA PRO A 38 10.46 -6.29 31.37
C PRO A 38 9.91 -7.17 32.51
N LYS A 39 9.18 -8.25 32.17
CA LYS A 39 8.76 -9.41 33.01
C LYS A 39 7.53 -9.30 33.95
N PRO A 40 6.86 -10.45 34.23
CA PRO A 40 5.51 -10.51 34.75
C PRO A 40 5.43 -10.39 36.27
N HIS A 41 4.36 -9.76 36.75
CA HIS A 41 3.97 -9.70 38.16
C HIS A 41 2.52 -10.16 38.27
N THR A 42 2.18 -10.79 39.39
CA THR A 42 0.80 -11.10 39.80
C THR A 42 0.04 -9.80 40.03
N ILE A 43 -1.14 -9.67 39.40
CA ILE A 43 -1.92 -8.43 39.33
C ILE A 43 -3.07 -8.50 40.32
N ASP A 44 -3.24 -7.41 41.07
CA ASP A 44 -4.44 -7.16 41.86
C ASP A 44 -5.58 -6.70 40.92
N ILE A 45 -6.74 -7.34 41.04
CA ILE A 45 -7.79 -7.32 40.02
C ILE A 45 -8.65 -6.06 40.19
N HIS A 46 -8.32 -4.97 39.48
CA HIS A 46 -9.26 -4.02 38.81
C HIS A 46 -8.56 -2.69 38.46
N PRO A 47 -8.76 -2.13 37.23
CA PRO A 47 -10.05 -1.60 36.80
C PRO A 47 -10.51 -2.05 35.40
N LYS A 48 -11.83 -2.02 35.19
CA LYS A 48 -12.50 -2.24 33.91
C LYS A 48 -12.02 -1.20 32.89
N TYR A 49 -11.61 -1.66 31.70
CA TYR A 49 -11.56 -0.81 30.50
C TYR A 49 -12.96 -0.23 30.30
N LEU A 50 -13.10 1.10 30.40
CA LEU A 50 -14.41 1.78 30.43
C LEU A 50 -14.77 2.53 29.14
N HIS A 51 -14.02 2.41 28.05
CA HIS A 51 -14.31 3.13 26.81
C HIS A 51 -14.36 2.25 25.56
N HIS A 52 -15.39 2.50 24.75
CA HIS A 52 -15.79 1.72 23.60
C HIS A 52 -14.87 2.00 22.39
N PRO A 53 -14.43 0.97 21.62
CA PRO A 53 -13.58 1.11 20.44
C PRO A 53 -14.33 1.68 19.21
N LYS A 54 -15.24 2.63 19.41
CA LYS A 54 -15.88 3.46 18.35
C LYS A 54 -16.02 4.92 18.77
N GLU A 55 -15.47 5.31 19.92
CA GLU A 55 -15.45 6.71 20.34
C GLU A 55 -14.45 7.50 19.46
N GLN A 56 -14.86 8.73 19.10
CA GLN A 56 -14.22 9.72 18.22
C GLN A 56 -12.74 10.05 18.59
N PRO A 57 -11.97 10.87 17.80
CA PRO A 57 -10.51 10.75 17.76
C PRO A 57 -9.93 10.99 19.14
N ARG A 58 -9.52 9.90 19.77
CA ARG A 58 -8.89 9.93 21.08
C ARG A 58 -7.47 10.44 20.92
N GLU A 59 -7.02 11.18 21.92
CA GLU A 59 -5.61 11.50 22.05
C GLU A 59 -4.77 10.22 21.99
N PHE A 60 -3.60 10.31 21.35
CA PHE A 60 -2.64 9.20 21.33
C PHE A 60 -2.34 8.72 22.74
N GLN A 61 -2.22 7.40 22.88
CA GLN A 61 -1.89 6.78 24.15
C GLN A 61 -0.69 5.87 24.00
N VAL A 62 0.06 5.71 25.08
CA VAL A 62 1.09 4.69 25.15
C VAL A 62 0.47 3.31 24.84
N GLY A 63 1.16 2.48 24.07
CA GLY A 63 0.69 1.19 23.58
C GLY A 63 -0.12 1.25 22.29
N ASP A 64 -0.45 2.45 21.80
CA ASP A 64 -1.05 2.60 20.47
C ASP A 64 -0.06 2.24 19.38
N VAL A 65 -0.57 1.56 18.35
CA VAL A 65 0.17 1.36 17.10
C VAL A 65 -0.05 2.59 16.24
N VAL A 66 1.05 3.13 15.75
CA VAL A 66 1.07 4.33 14.93
C VAL A 66 1.94 4.12 13.70
N PHE A 67 1.62 4.84 12.62
CA PHE A 67 2.52 4.99 11.49
C PHE A 67 3.35 6.27 11.65
N HIS A 68 4.68 6.15 11.57
CA HIS A 68 5.58 7.29 11.69
C HIS A 68 6.06 7.75 10.31
N PHE A 69 5.48 8.85 9.80
CA PHE A 69 5.73 9.33 8.44
C PHE A 69 7.20 9.60 8.11
N PRO A 70 8.01 10.29 8.96
CA PRO A 70 9.40 10.57 8.63
C PRO A 70 10.28 9.34 8.42
N LYS A 71 9.93 8.21 9.03
CA LYS A 71 10.65 6.93 8.85
C LYS A 71 9.87 5.92 8.01
N MET A 72 8.64 6.25 7.59
CA MET A 72 7.74 5.38 6.84
C MET A 72 7.62 3.97 7.45
N GLN A 73 7.39 3.88 8.76
CA GLN A 73 7.34 2.58 9.46
C GLN A 73 6.31 2.58 10.59
N PHE A 74 5.80 1.41 10.91
CA PHE A 74 4.95 1.18 12.07
C PHE A 74 5.77 1.16 13.35
N ALA A 75 5.23 1.79 14.39
CA ALA A 75 5.81 1.83 15.72
C ALA A 75 4.73 1.68 16.78
N VAL A 76 5.14 1.32 17.98
CA VAL A 76 4.29 1.29 19.17
C VAL A 76 4.70 2.44 20.07
N LEU A 77 3.77 3.30 20.45
CA LEU A 77 4.03 4.36 21.43
C LEU A 77 4.42 3.73 22.76
N ILE A 78 5.53 4.17 23.36
CA ILE A 78 6.04 3.61 24.61
C ILE A 78 6.15 4.63 25.75
N GLY A 79 6.06 5.91 25.43
CA GLY A 79 6.10 6.99 26.42
C GLY A 79 5.92 8.37 25.79
N TYR A 80 5.86 9.39 26.64
CA TYR A 80 5.82 10.79 26.24
C TYR A 80 6.71 11.60 27.18
N GLU A 81 7.70 12.31 26.63
CA GLU A 81 8.69 13.06 27.40
C GLU A 81 9.09 14.34 26.66
N GLY A 82 9.10 15.46 27.38
CA GLY A 82 9.59 16.73 26.87
C GLY A 82 8.84 17.25 25.63
N GLY A 83 7.54 16.93 25.50
CA GLY A 83 6.72 17.32 24.35
C GLY A 83 6.79 16.38 23.15
N PHE A 84 7.45 15.23 23.29
CA PHE A 84 7.63 14.24 22.22
C PHE A 84 7.16 12.86 22.65
N TRP A 85 6.55 12.14 21.70
CA TRP A 85 6.27 10.73 21.83
C TRP A 85 7.56 9.92 21.68
N GLN A 86 7.76 8.96 22.57
CA GLN A 86 8.74 7.90 22.41
C GLN A 86 8.03 6.71 21.80
N ALA A 87 8.56 6.15 20.71
CA ALA A 87 7.95 5.03 20.01
C ALA A 87 8.99 3.96 19.66
N GLN A 88 8.66 2.69 19.93
CA GLN A 88 9.47 1.56 19.51
C GLN A 88 9.04 1.15 18.10
N SER A 89 9.91 1.37 17.11
CA SER A 89 9.72 0.83 15.77
C SER A 89 9.65 -0.68 15.81
N ARG A 90 8.76 -1.24 15.01
CA ARG A 90 8.70 -2.70 14.76
C ARG A 90 9.89 -3.21 13.95
N LEU A 91 10.68 -2.31 13.37
CA LEU A 91 11.96 -2.60 12.71
C LEU A 91 13.17 -2.43 13.65
N GLY A 92 12.94 -2.23 14.95
CA GLY A 92 13.96 -2.30 16.00
C GLY A 92 14.52 -0.97 16.49
N SER A 93 14.26 0.15 15.81
CA SER A 93 14.72 1.48 16.24
C SER A 93 13.83 2.13 17.29
N LEU A 94 14.42 2.88 18.24
CA LEU A 94 13.67 3.80 19.11
C LEU A 94 13.51 5.15 18.41
N LEU A 95 12.31 5.70 18.42
CA LEU A 95 11.94 6.92 17.71
C LEU A 95 11.46 8.00 18.69
N LYS A 96 11.88 9.24 18.43
CA LYS A 96 11.35 10.44 19.06
C LYS A 96 10.46 11.17 18.05
N CYS A 97 9.17 11.21 18.31
CA CYS A 97 8.14 11.59 17.35
C CYS A 97 7.38 12.83 17.83
N ARG A 98 7.06 13.75 16.90
CA ARG A 98 6.05 14.78 17.15
C ARG A 98 4.67 14.19 16.93
N THR A 99 3.64 14.70 17.62
CA THR A 99 2.25 14.27 17.38
C THR A 99 1.86 14.41 15.90
N THR A 100 2.30 15.49 15.23
CA THR A 100 2.04 15.74 13.81
C THR A 100 2.77 14.80 12.84
N SER A 101 3.70 13.99 13.33
CA SER A 101 4.44 13.00 12.51
C SER A 101 3.86 11.59 12.60
N LEU A 102 2.75 11.42 13.31
CA LEU A 102 2.14 10.15 13.63
C LEU A 102 0.72 10.08 13.07
N GLU A 103 0.35 8.91 12.56
CA GLU A 103 -1.03 8.54 12.25
C GLU A 103 -1.47 7.39 13.14
N PHE A 104 -2.65 7.49 13.75
CA PHE A 104 -3.22 6.40 14.54
C PHE A 104 -3.82 5.32 13.64
N ILE A 105 -3.56 4.05 13.96
CA ILE A 105 -4.04 2.91 13.16
C ILE A 105 -5.03 2.10 14.00
N PHE A 106 -6.31 2.37 13.74
CA PHE A 106 -7.44 1.95 14.59
C PHE A 106 -7.68 0.44 14.64
N ASP A 107 -7.43 -0.27 13.55
CA ASP A 107 -7.86 -1.67 13.37
C ASP A 107 -7.15 -2.69 14.27
N ASN A 108 -6.15 -2.27 15.05
CA ASN A 108 -5.42 -3.14 15.97
C ASN A 108 -6.05 -3.30 17.36
N LEU A 109 -7.09 -2.53 17.71
CA LEU A 109 -7.70 -2.62 19.05
C LEU A 109 -8.68 -3.80 19.22
N ILE A 110 -9.11 -4.44 18.14
CA ILE A 110 -10.13 -5.50 18.17
C ILE A 110 -9.48 -6.90 18.11
N GLY A 111 -8.15 -7.01 18.24
CA GLY A 111 -7.50 -8.31 18.04
C GLY A 111 -7.83 -8.89 16.66
N GLY A 112 -7.83 -8.04 15.64
CA GLY A 112 -8.03 -8.46 14.26
C GLY A 112 -7.02 -9.53 13.90
N LYS A 113 -7.47 -10.57 13.19
CA LYS A 113 -6.63 -11.71 12.78
C LYS A 113 -5.29 -11.23 12.26
N THR A 114 -4.21 -11.70 12.87
CA THR A 114 -2.87 -11.63 12.28
C THR A 114 -2.74 -12.75 11.27
N ASP A 115 -3.47 -12.66 10.16
CA ASP A 115 -3.21 -13.53 9.03
C ASP A 115 -1.73 -13.34 8.62
N PRO A 116 -1.02 -14.41 8.20
CA PRO A 116 0.36 -14.28 7.74
C PRO A 116 0.43 -13.25 6.61
N ILE A 117 1.04 -12.11 6.88
CA ILE A 117 1.24 -11.06 5.89
C ILE A 117 2.60 -11.22 5.23
N GLU A 118 2.70 -10.70 4.00
CA GLU A 118 3.95 -10.71 3.26
C GLU A 118 5.05 -9.91 3.99
N SER A 119 6.30 -10.37 3.82
CA SER A 119 7.47 -9.64 4.29
C SER A 119 7.48 -8.23 3.69
N ASN A 120 7.60 -7.22 4.56
CA ASN A 120 7.50 -5.82 4.18
C ASN A 120 8.56 -4.97 4.90
N LEU A 121 8.86 -3.82 4.33
CA LEU A 121 9.89 -2.87 4.76
C LEU A 121 9.39 -1.85 5.79
N VAL A 122 8.09 -1.86 6.11
CA VAL A 122 7.46 -0.87 6.98
C VAL A 122 7.14 -1.41 8.38
N GLY A 123 7.31 -2.71 8.61
CA GLY A 123 6.97 -3.35 9.89
C GLY A 123 5.47 -3.50 10.12
N ALA A 124 4.68 -3.56 9.05
CA ALA A 124 3.29 -3.98 9.13
C ALA A 124 3.24 -5.43 9.66
N GLN A 125 2.17 -5.76 10.38
CA GLN A 125 1.85 -7.04 11.02
C GLN A 125 0.42 -7.51 10.69
N THR A 126 -0.44 -6.63 10.17
CA THR A 126 -1.82 -6.96 9.76
C THR A 126 -2.09 -6.51 8.32
N GLN A 127 -3.10 -7.09 7.68
CA GLN A 127 -3.51 -6.68 6.32
C GLN A 127 -4.00 -5.22 6.29
N ALA A 128 -4.68 -4.75 7.34
CA ALA A 128 -5.15 -3.37 7.42
C ALA A 128 -3.99 -2.36 7.47
N GLU A 129 -2.91 -2.70 8.18
CA GLU A 129 -1.67 -1.91 8.21
C GLU A 129 -0.98 -1.93 6.84
N LEU A 130 -0.94 -3.09 6.18
CA LEU A 130 -0.35 -3.22 4.85
C LEU A 130 -1.13 -2.41 3.81
N ASP A 131 -2.45 -2.51 3.82
CA ASP A 131 -3.35 -1.73 2.96
C ASP A 131 -3.21 -0.23 3.23
N PHE A 132 -3.06 0.17 4.49
CA PHE A 132 -2.79 1.56 4.85
C PHE A 132 -1.46 2.02 4.27
N ALA A 133 -0.40 1.25 4.48
CA ALA A 133 0.92 1.54 3.95
C ALA A 133 0.81 1.70 2.45
N GLU A 134 0.39 0.68 1.69
CA GLU A 134 0.29 0.70 0.23
C GLU A 134 -0.45 1.92 -0.34
N ARG A 135 -1.52 2.39 0.33
CA ARG A 135 -2.25 3.59 -0.11
C ARG A 135 -1.38 4.85 -0.10
N LEU A 136 -0.40 4.96 0.80
CA LEU A 136 0.52 6.09 0.84
C LEU A 136 1.40 6.19 -0.41
N GLY A 137 1.66 5.07 -1.08
CA GLY A 137 2.45 5.01 -2.31
C GLY A 137 1.81 5.78 -3.47
N GLN A 138 0.50 5.98 -3.40
CA GLN A 138 -0.24 6.79 -4.38
C GLN A 138 0.23 8.25 -4.39
N TYR A 139 0.61 8.81 -3.23
CA TYR A 139 1.09 10.20 -3.15
C TYR A 139 2.45 10.41 -3.83
N SER A 140 3.33 9.41 -3.78
CA SER A 140 4.62 9.43 -4.48
C SER A 140 4.46 9.56 -6.00
N ILE A 141 3.38 8.99 -6.54
CA ILE A 141 3.06 9.05 -7.96
C ILE A 141 2.66 10.47 -8.36
N GLU A 142 1.78 11.14 -7.60
CA GLU A 142 1.32 12.50 -7.94
C GLU A 142 2.48 13.49 -8.09
N ASN A 143 3.45 13.42 -7.18
CA ASN A 143 4.65 14.26 -7.24
C ASN A 143 5.53 13.93 -8.46
N TYR A 144 5.70 12.63 -8.75
CA TYR A 144 6.43 12.21 -9.95
C TYR A 144 5.75 12.69 -11.24
N LEU A 145 4.42 12.58 -11.34
CA LEU A 145 3.65 13.04 -12.49
C LEU A 145 3.81 14.55 -12.72
N LYS A 146 3.75 15.36 -11.66
CA LYS A 146 3.95 16.82 -11.74
C LYS A 146 5.33 17.21 -12.29
N GLN A 147 6.35 16.41 -12.01
CA GLN A 147 7.73 16.67 -12.46
C GLN A 147 8.03 16.10 -13.84
N ALA A 148 7.46 14.94 -14.17
CA ALA A 148 7.76 14.21 -15.39
C ALA A 148 6.92 14.66 -16.59
N LEU A 149 5.71 15.16 -16.37
CA LEU A 149 4.84 15.63 -17.46
C LEU A 149 5.30 17.00 -18.00
N PRO A 150 5.17 17.25 -19.32
CA PRO A 150 4.62 16.35 -20.34
C PRO A 150 5.64 15.36 -20.94
N ASN A 151 6.88 15.33 -20.46
CA ASN A 151 8.01 14.64 -21.10
C ASN A 151 8.16 13.16 -20.73
N ILE A 152 7.18 12.56 -20.07
CA ILE A 152 7.25 11.16 -19.67
C ILE A 152 7.17 10.27 -20.91
N ARG A 153 8.03 9.25 -20.99
CA ARG A 153 8.02 8.31 -22.13
C ARG A 153 7.28 7.04 -21.75
N ILE A 154 6.28 6.65 -22.53
CA ILE A 154 5.60 5.36 -22.34
C ILE A 154 6.53 4.22 -22.76
N GLY A 155 6.95 3.41 -21.80
CA GLY A 155 7.93 2.35 -22.01
C GLY A 155 8.16 1.45 -20.79
N GLU A 156 9.08 0.50 -20.95
CA GLU A 156 9.49 -0.45 -19.92
C GLU A 156 10.03 0.23 -18.65
N GLU A 157 10.94 1.21 -18.81
CA GLU A 157 11.52 1.95 -17.70
C GLU A 157 10.45 2.66 -16.88
N THR A 158 9.50 3.32 -17.55
CA THR A 158 8.36 3.98 -16.90
C THR A 158 7.46 2.98 -16.18
N LEU A 159 7.18 1.83 -16.79
CA LEU A 159 6.39 0.77 -16.15
C LEU A 159 7.04 0.30 -14.83
N GLN A 160 8.34 -0.03 -14.85
CA GLN A 160 9.08 -0.44 -13.67
C GLN A 160 9.20 0.69 -12.64
N ARG A 161 9.45 1.93 -13.09
CA ARG A 161 9.57 3.10 -12.22
C ARG A 161 8.28 3.41 -11.49
N LEU A 162 7.14 3.39 -12.17
CA LEU A 162 5.83 3.61 -11.55
C LEU A 162 5.50 2.53 -10.54
N HIS A 163 5.79 1.28 -10.87
CA HIS A 163 5.62 0.17 -9.94
C HIS A 163 6.51 0.37 -8.70
N TYR A 164 7.78 0.74 -8.89
CA TYR A 164 8.70 1.03 -7.79
C TYR A 164 8.22 2.21 -6.93
N LEU A 165 7.73 3.29 -7.53
CA LEU A 165 7.21 4.45 -6.77
C LEU A 165 5.99 4.09 -5.91
N MET A 166 5.13 3.19 -6.41
CA MET A 166 3.94 2.75 -5.70
C MET A 166 4.26 1.83 -4.52
N PHE A 167 5.25 0.95 -4.68
CA PHE A 167 5.46 -0.19 -3.77
C PHE A 167 6.83 -0.25 -3.11
N GLY A 168 7.82 0.51 -3.56
CA GLY A 168 9.23 0.33 -3.21
C GLY A 168 9.60 0.69 -1.77
N TYR A 169 8.78 1.47 -1.08
CA TYR A 169 8.94 1.69 0.36
C TYR A 169 8.26 0.60 1.21
N VAL A 170 7.42 -0.25 0.61
CA VAL A 170 6.74 -1.38 1.27
C VAL A 170 7.43 -2.70 0.96
N TYR A 171 7.85 -2.93 -0.28
CA TYR A 171 8.30 -4.23 -0.76
C TYR A 171 9.64 -4.16 -1.47
N LYS A 172 10.52 -5.13 -1.20
CA LYS A 172 11.83 -5.26 -1.87
C LYS A 172 11.73 -5.59 -3.36
N TRP A 173 10.70 -6.34 -3.75
CA TRP A 173 10.47 -6.77 -5.13
C TRP A 173 9.85 -5.68 -6.01
N ALA A 174 9.48 -4.53 -5.45
CA ALA A 174 8.84 -3.47 -6.21
C ALA A 174 9.73 -3.01 -7.39
N GLY A 175 9.13 -2.94 -8.58
CA GLY A 175 9.82 -2.54 -9.81
C GLY A 175 10.59 -3.68 -10.48
N GLN A 176 10.73 -4.83 -9.82
CA GLN A 176 11.38 -6.01 -10.35
C GLN A 176 10.34 -6.95 -10.95
N TYR A 177 10.67 -7.57 -12.08
CA TYR A 177 9.80 -8.61 -12.64
C TYR A 177 9.71 -9.82 -11.70
N ARG A 178 8.55 -10.47 -11.73
CA ARG A 178 8.35 -11.70 -10.97
C ARG A 178 9.29 -12.80 -11.45
N THR A 179 9.67 -13.65 -10.52
CA THR A 179 10.55 -14.82 -10.73
C THR A 179 9.81 -16.14 -10.55
N GLU A 180 8.48 -16.08 -10.45
CA GLU A 180 7.60 -17.21 -10.18
C GLU A 180 6.36 -17.11 -11.10
N ASP A 181 5.75 -18.24 -11.39
CA ASP A 181 4.50 -18.28 -12.17
C ASP A 181 3.32 -17.76 -11.34
N LEU A 182 2.46 -16.99 -12.00
CA LEU A 182 1.26 -16.44 -11.38
C LEU A 182 0.02 -16.89 -12.12
N VAL A 183 -0.97 -17.23 -11.31
CA VAL A 183 -2.31 -17.61 -11.73
C VAL A 183 -3.27 -16.51 -11.30
N VAL A 184 -4.03 -15.96 -12.24
CA VAL A 184 -4.91 -14.81 -11.96
C VAL A 184 -6.37 -15.22 -12.11
N GLY A 185 -7.15 -15.02 -11.03
CA GLY A 185 -8.58 -15.31 -11.01
C GLY A 185 -8.94 -16.75 -10.62
N GLN A 186 -10.24 -17.04 -10.58
CA GLN A 186 -10.79 -18.29 -10.05
C GLN A 186 -10.68 -19.50 -10.99
N HIS A 187 -10.32 -19.30 -12.25
CA HIS A 187 -10.28 -20.35 -13.28
C HIS A 187 -8.86 -20.63 -13.79
N GLU A 188 -7.90 -20.58 -12.89
CA GLU A 188 -6.51 -20.94 -13.15
C GLU A 188 -5.93 -20.38 -14.46
N SER A 189 -6.27 -19.14 -14.84
CA SER A 189 -5.83 -18.61 -16.12
C SER A 189 -4.35 -18.25 -16.01
N PRO A 190 -3.44 -19.07 -16.58
CA PRO A 190 -2.02 -18.87 -16.35
C PRO A 190 -1.61 -17.59 -17.07
N THR A 191 -0.80 -16.80 -16.39
CA THR A 191 -0.10 -15.68 -17.03
C THR A 191 1.04 -16.22 -17.89
N LEU A 192 1.74 -15.33 -18.61
CA LEU A 192 2.94 -15.72 -19.35
C LEU A 192 3.94 -16.46 -18.43
N ASP A 193 4.70 -17.42 -18.94
CA ASP A 193 5.84 -17.99 -18.19
C ASP A 193 6.76 -16.86 -17.69
N TRP A 194 7.07 -16.86 -16.39
CA TRP A 194 7.88 -15.79 -15.77
C TRP A 194 9.23 -15.58 -16.47
N LYS A 195 9.85 -16.64 -17.00
CA LYS A 195 11.14 -16.57 -17.70
C LYS A 195 11.05 -15.77 -19.00
N LYS A 196 9.86 -15.68 -19.59
CA LYS A 196 9.58 -14.95 -20.82
C LYS A 196 9.15 -13.50 -20.57
N VAL A 197 8.86 -13.12 -19.33
CA VAL A 197 8.38 -11.76 -18.99
C VAL A 197 9.35 -10.67 -19.46
N PRO A 198 10.66 -10.71 -19.11
CA PRO A 198 11.56 -9.60 -19.46
C PRO A 198 11.67 -9.39 -20.97
N SER A 199 11.93 -10.45 -21.73
CA SER A 199 12.05 -10.37 -23.19
C SER A 199 10.74 -9.96 -23.86
N THR A 200 9.59 -10.42 -23.34
CA THR A 200 8.28 -10.07 -23.90
C THR A 200 7.89 -8.62 -23.65
N ILE A 201 8.20 -8.06 -22.47
CA ILE A 201 8.01 -6.63 -22.19
C ILE A 201 8.87 -5.78 -23.12
N GLN A 202 10.16 -6.11 -23.24
CA GLN A 202 11.09 -5.37 -24.10
C GLN A 202 10.63 -5.37 -25.56
N ILE A 203 10.28 -6.54 -26.10
CA ILE A 203 9.77 -6.68 -27.47
C ILE A 203 8.46 -5.90 -27.63
N PHE A 204 7.56 -5.98 -26.65
CA PHE A 204 6.28 -5.28 -26.68
C PHE A 204 6.49 -3.77 -26.75
N PHE A 205 7.22 -3.16 -25.81
CA PHE A 205 7.41 -1.71 -25.82
C PHE A 205 8.17 -1.25 -27.06
N LYS A 206 9.16 -2.00 -27.56
CA LYS A 206 9.81 -1.69 -28.84
C LYS A 206 8.81 -1.62 -30.00
N LYS A 207 7.78 -2.48 -30.02
CA LYS A 207 6.71 -2.45 -31.04
C LYS A 207 5.64 -1.40 -30.74
N PHE A 208 5.34 -1.13 -29.48
CA PHE A 208 4.32 -0.18 -29.07
C PHE A 208 4.77 1.27 -29.32
N SER A 209 6.03 1.59 -29.01
CA SER A 209 6.60 2.94 -29.11
C SER A 209 6.75 3.46 -30.54
N ASN A 210 6.63 2.61 -31.57
CA ASN A 210 6.92 2.98 -32.96
C ASN A 210 5.65 3.40 -33.74
N PRO A 211 4.77 2.49 -34.21
CA PRO A 211 3.55 2.86 -34.93
C PRO A 211 2.42 3.34 -34.00
N LEU A 212 2.06 2.58 -32.95
CA LEU A 212 0.81 2.81 -32.21
C LEU A 212 0.78 4.14 -31.43
N LEU A 213 1.88 4.52 -30.77
CA LEU A 213 1.96 5.83 -30.12
C LEU A 213 1.87 6.98 -31.11
N ARG A 214 2.47 6.86 -32.31
CA ARG A 214 2.35 7.88 -33.36
C ARG A 214 0.93 7.97 -33.90
N GLU A 215 0.27 6.83 -34.07
CA GLU A 215 -1.09 6.77 -34.60
C GLU A 215 -2.15 7.27 -33.63
N ALA A 216 -1.90 7.17 -32.32
CA ALA A 216 -2.75 7.80 -31.33
C ALA A 216 -2.97 9.30 -31.70
N HIS A 217 -2.00 9.97 -32.38
CA HIS A 217 -2.03 11.44 -32.73
C HIS A 217 -3.08 11.81 -33.74
N LYS A 218 -3.73 10.81 -34.32
CA LYS A 218 -4.64 10.99 -35.42
C LYS A 218 -6.09 11.21 -34.95
N SER A 219 -6.56 10.53 -33.91
CA SER A 219 -7.91 10.71 -33.39
C SER A 219 -8.15 10.00 -32.05
N GLN A 220 -9.25 10.35 -31.36
CA GLN A 220 -9.69 9.64 -30.15
C GLN A 220 -9.83 8.13 -30.37
N ALA A 221 -10.27 7.68 -31.55
CA ALA A 221 -10.40 6.25 -31.85
C ALA A 221 -9.03 5.54 -31.86
N HIS A 222 -7.98 6.20 -32.33
CA HIS A 222 -6.61 5.65 -32.29
C HIS A 222 -6.06 5.65 -30.86
N LEU A 223 -6.35 6.68 -30.05
CA LEU A 223 -6.02 6.68 -28.62
C LEU A 223 -6.69 5.51 -27.89
N GLU A 224 -8.00 5.30 -28.11
CA GLU A 224 -8.74 4.18 -27.54
C GLU A 224 -8.11 2.82 -27.92
N GLU A 225 -7.65 2.68 -29.16
CA GLU A 225 -6.94 1.46 -29.61
C GLU A 225 -5.60 1.28 -28.90
N ALA A 226 -4.79 2.33 -28.80
CA ALA A 226 -3.50 2.29 -28.12
C ALA A 226 -3.65 1.94 -26.63
N LEU A 227 -4.63 2.54 -25.95
CA LEU A 227 -4.98 2.22 -24.56
C LEU A 227 -5.42 0.75 -24.42
N LEU A 228 -6.27 0.27 -25.34
CA LEU A 228 -6.77 -1.10 -25.30
C LEU A 228 -5.65 -2.13 -25.51
N GLU A 229 -4.75 -1.91 -26.47
CA GLU A 229 -3.58 -2.77 -26.70
C GLU A 229 -2.63 -2.77 -25.50
N LEU A 230 -2.32 -1.59 -24.95
CA LEU A 230 -1.46 -1.46 -23.76
C LEU A 230 -2.03 -2.22 -22.58
N HIS A 231 -3.34 -2.09 -22.34
CA HIS A 231 -4.03 -2.77 -21.25
C HIS A 231 -3.96 -4.29 -21.41
N ILE A 232 -4.45 -4.81 -22.53
CA ILE A 232 -4.55 -6.26 -22.78
C ILE A 232 -3.17 -6.89 -22.70
N LYS A 233 -2.17 -6.26 -23.32
CA LYS A 233 -0.84 -6.85 -23.40
C LYS A 233 -0.17 -6.92 -22.03
N LEU A 234 -0.22 -5.85 -21.24
CA LEU A 234 0.36 -5.87 -19.90
C LEU A 234 -0.43 -6.77 -18.95
N ALA A 235 -1.75 -6.85 -19.08
CA ALA A 235 -2.58 -7.76 -18.29
C ALA A 235 -2.25 -9.23 -18.56
N TRP A 236 -1.96 -9.57 -19.82
CA TRP A 236 -1.54 -10.91 -20.25
C TRP A 236 -0.11 -11.26 -19.79
N ILE A 237 0.85 -10.34 -19.94
CA ILE A 237 2.24 -10.57 -19.49
C ILE A 237 2.30 -10.70 -17.97
N HIS A 238 1.55 -9.85 -17.26
CA HIS A 238 1.48 -9.78 -15.80
C HIS A 238 2.88 -9.69 -15.16
N PRO A 239 3.64 -8.61 -15.40
CA PRO A 239 5.08 -8.60 -15.20
C PRO A 239 5.55 -8.64 -13.73
N PHE A 240 4.74 -8.20 -12.77
CA PHE A 240 5.14 -8.05 -11.36
C PHE A 240 4.47 -9.10 -10.47
N LYS A 241 4.96 -9.24 -9.22
CA LYS A 241 4.40 -10.17 -8.22
C LYS A 241 2.96 -9.82 -7.82
N ASP A 242 2.72 -8.56 -7.50
CA ASP A 242 1.38 -7.98 -7.31
C ASP A 242 1.37 -6.54 -7.88
N GLY A 243 0.24 -5.84 -7.82
CA GLY A 243 0.15 -4.43 -8.21
C GLY A 243 -0.02 -4.21 -9.72
N ASN A 244 0.00 -5.27 -10.52
CA ASN A 244 -0.13 -5.22 -12.00
C ASN A 244 -1.33 -4.38 -12.46
N GLY A 245 -2.51 -4.65 -11.92
CA GLY A 245 -3.71 -3.89 -12.31
C GLY A 245 -3.62 -2.39 -11.97
N ARG A 246 -2.92 -2.02 -10.88
CA ARG A 246 -2.74 -0.64 -10.45
C ARG A 246 -1.77 0.09 -11.38
N VAL A 247 -0.60 -0.49 -11.66
CA VAL A 247 0.40 0.12 -12.55
C VAL A 247 -0.09 0.17 -14.01
N ILE A 248 -0.84 -0.83 -14.48
CA ILE A 248 -1.45 -0.82 -15.82
C ILE A 248 -2.39 0.38 -15.98
N ARG A 249 -3.30 0.60 -15.02
CA ARG A 249 -4.21 1.76 -15.04
C ARG A 249 -3.48 3.08 -15.00
N LEU A 250 -2.35 3.15 -14.30
CA LEU A 250 -1.52 4.34 -14.26
C LEU A 250 -0.80 4.60 -15.59
N MET A 251 -0.25 3.57 -16.23
CA MET A 251 0.32 3.65 -17.58
C MET A 251 -0.71 4.13 -18.61
N LEU A 252 -1.95 3.65 -18.49
CA LEU A 252 -3.07 4.07 -19.34
C LEU A 252 -3.42 5.54 -19.10
N ASN A 253 -3.49 5.98 -17.84
CA ASN A 253 -3.76 7.37 -17.51
C ASN A 253 -2.65 8.31 -18.01
N LEU A 254 -1.38 7.89 -17.91
CA LEU A 254 -0.26 8.62 -18.49
C LEU A 254 -0.38 8.76 -19.99
N LEU A 255 -0.63 7.64 -20.68
CA LEU A 255 -0.86 7.66 -22.11
C LEU A 255 -2.06 8.52 -22.47
N ALA A 256 -3.12 8.62 -21.67
CA ALA A 256 -4.24 9.53 -21.96
C ALA A 256 -3.91 11.00 -21.66
N LEU A 257 -3.09 11.29 -20.65
CA LEU A 257 -2.72 12.65 -20.27
C LEU A 257 -1.93 13.39 -21.34
N GLU A 258 -1.10 12.68 -22.12
CA GLU A 258 -0.41 13.23 -23.30
C GLU A 258 -1.38 13.80 -24.38
N TRP A 259 -2.68 13.53 -24.23
CA TRP A 259 -3.76 13.84 -25.19
C TRP A 259 -4.76 14.84 -24.66
N GLY A 260 -4.53 15.37 -23.46
CA GLY A 260 -5.55 16.15 -22.77
C GLY A 260 -6.75 15.29 -22.35
N TYR A 261 -6.55 14.00 -22.05
CA TYR A 261 -7.55 13.16 -21.41
C TYR A 261 -7.06 12.63 -20.06
N GLN A 262 -7.99 12.34 -19.17
CA GLN A 262 -7.80 11.56 -17.96
C GLN A 262 -8.68 10.32 -18.01
N ILE A 263 -8.26 9.26 -17.32
CA ILE A 263 -9.05 8.04 -17.23
C ILE A 263 -9.69 7.92 -15.86
N ASN A 264 -11.01 8.06 -15.82
CA ASN A 264 -11.83 7.76 -14.65
C ASN A 264 -12.53 6.41 -14.82
N TRP A 265 -11.92 5.34 -14.30
CA TRP A 265 -12.49 3.99 -14.34
C TRP A 265 -13.76 3.82 -13.49
N ALA A 266 -14.07 4.77 -12.60
CA ALA A 266 -15.22 4.74 -11.69
C ALA A 266 -15.39 3.41 -10.93
N LEU A 267 -14.31 2.81 -10.40
CA LEU A 267 -14.32 1.49 -9.74
C LEU A 267 -14.75 1.52 -8.26
N ASP A 268 -15.65 2.44 -7.91
CA ASP A 268 -16.13 2.74 -6.54
C ASP A 268 -16.86 1.58 -5.85
N SER A 269 -17.42 0.65 -6.62
CA SER A 269 -18.30 -0.40 -6.12
C SER A 269 -17.81 -1.78 -6.53
N GLY A 270 -18.10 -2.78 -5.70
CA GLY A 270 -17.76 -4.18 -6.00
C GLY A 270 -18.35 -4.67 -7.32
N LYS A 271 -19.55 -4.20 -7.68
CA LYS A 271 -20.20 -4.51 -8.96
C LYS A 271 -19.40 -3.97 -10.15
N LYS A 272 -18.96 -2.71 -10.11
CA LYS A 272 -18.16 -2.10 -11.18
C LYS A 272 -16.78 -2.77 -11.29
N ARG A 273 -16.12 -3.06 -10.16
CA ARG A 273 -14.87 -3.84 -10.13
C ARG A 273 -15.01 -5.21 -10.79
N ARG A 274 -16.07 -5.96 -10.45
CA ARG A 274 -16.34 -7.27 -11.08
C ARG A 274 -16.54 -7.16 -12.59
N ARG A 275 -17.27 -6.14 -13.06
CA ARG A 275 -17.45 -5.88 -14.50
C ARG A 275 -16.13 -5.60 -15.20
N TYR A 276 -15.28 -4.75 -14.62
CA TYR A 276 -13.95 -4.48 -15.14
C TYR A 276 -13.11 -5.75 -15.25
N HIS A 277 -13.01 -6.54 -14.18
CA HIS A 277 -12.25 -7.79 -14.21
C HIS A 277 -12.81 -8.79 -15.23
N TYR A 278 -14.14 -8.85 -15.39
CA TYR A 278 -14.76 -9.65 -16.46
C TYR A 278 -14.32 -9.19 -17.85
N ALA A 279 -14.36 -7.88 -18.13
CA ALA A 279 -13.96 -7.31 -19.42
C ALA A 279 -12.48 -7.60 -19.73
N VAL A 280 -11.60 -7.45 -18.75
CA VAL A 280 -10.17 -7.79 -18.89
C VAL A 280 -9.98 -9.27 -19.21
N ARG A 281 -10.62 -10.17 -18.47
CA ARG A 281 -10.51 -11.62 -18.73
C ARG A 281 -11.00 -11.99 -20.13
N ARG A 282 -12.12 -11.43 -20.58
CA ARG A 282 -12.64 -11.69 -21.93
C ARG A 282 -11.68 -11.21 -23.01
N ALA A 283 -11.09 -10.04 -22.82
CA ALA A 283 -10.13 -9.47 -23.77
C ALA A 283 -8.83 -10.29 -23.85
N VAL A 284 -8.31 -10.76 -22.70
CA VAL A 284 -7.06 -11.50 -22.62
C VAL A 284 -7.21 -12.97 -23.06
N HIS A 285 -8.26 -13.67 -22.63
CA HIS A 285 -8.36 -15.13 -22.81
C HIS A 285 -9.25 -15.57 -23.97
N THR A 286 -10.15 -14.71 -24.45
CA THR A 286 -11.12 -15.07 -25.51
C THR A 286 -11.03 -14.16 -26.73
N SER A 287 -10.03 -13.27 -26.77
CA SER A 287 -9.88 -12.22 -27.79
C SER A 287 -11.09 -11.29 -27.95
N ASN A 288 -12.07 -11.37 -27.03
CA ASN A 288 -13.25 -10.53 -27.05
C ASN A 288 -12.93 -9.20 -26.36
N ARG A 289 -12.47 -8.24 -27.17
CA ARG A 289 -12.02 -6.92 -26.74
C ARG A 289 -13.15 -5.91 -26.54
N HIS A 290 -14.38 -6.26 -26.94
CA HIS A 290 -15.52 -5.33 -27.00
C HIS A 290 -15.81 -4.67 -25.65
N TYR A 291 -15.95 -5.46 -24.59
CA TYR A 291 -16.30 -4.95 -23.26
C TYR A 291 -15.24 -4.01 -22.69
N LEU A 292 -13.96 -4.34 -22.87
CA LEU A 292 -12.86 -3.51 -22.38
C LEU A 292 -12.75 -2.21 -23.19
N ARG A 293 -12.94 -2.27 -24.51
CA ARG A 293 -13.00 -1.08 -25.37
C ARG A 293 -14.09 -0.10 -24.91
N LEU A 294 -15.30 -0.62 -24.66
CA LEU A 294 -16.42 0.20 -24.19
C LEU A 294 -16.10 0.87 -22.85
N MET A 295 -15.47 0.15 -21.92
CA MET A 295 -15.06 0.73 -20.63
C MET A 295 -14.00 1.81 -20.80
N ILE A 296 -12.99 1.59 -21.66
CA ILE A 296 -11.96 2.61 -21.96
C ILE A 296 -12.63 3.87 -22.50
N ARG A 297 -13.45 3.75 -23.55
CA ARG A 297 -14.17 4.90 -24.13
C ARG A 297 -15.00 5.65 -23.09
N GLN A 298 -15.75 4.94 -22.24
CA GLN A 298 -16.60 5.57 -21.21
C GLN A 298 -15.80 6.21 -20.07
N SER A 299 -14.55 5.80 -19.87
CA SER A 299 -13.68 6.30 -18.80
C SER A 299 -12.86 7.52 -19.21
N LEU A 300 -12.75 7.82 -20.51
CA LEU A 300 -12.02 8.99 -21.00
C LEU A 300 -12.79 10.26 -20.67
N VAL A 301 -12.13 11.16 -19.95
CA VAL A 301 -12.65 12.49 -19.59
C VAL A 301 -11.67 13.52 -20.14
N GLN A 302 -12.15 14.46 -20.94
CA GLN A 302 -11.30 15.52 -21.48
C GLN A 302 -10.84 16.44 -20.34
N CYS A 303 -9.54 16.72 -20.29
CA CYS A 303 -8.95 17.71 -19.41
C CYS A 303 -9.51 19.09 -19.78
N ARG A 304 -9.97 19.84 -18.77
CA ARG A 304 -10.40 21.23 -18.94
C ARG A 304 -9.20 22.17 -19.02
#